data_AF-A0A932LRU9-F1
#
_entry.id   AF-A0A932LRU9-F1
#
_cell.length_a   1.000
_cell.length_b   1.000
_cell.length_c   1.000
_cell.angle_alpha   90.00
_cell.angle_beta   90.00
_cell.angle_gamma   90.00
#
_symmetry.space_group_name_H-M   'P 1'
#
loop_
_entity.id
_entity.type
_entity.pdbx_description
1 polymer ?
#
loop_
_entity_poly.entity_id
_entity_poly.type
_entity_poly.pdbx_seq_one_letter_code
_entity_poly.pdbx_strand_id
1 'polypeptide(L)'
;MIQNPNPWLAPWQNFYLILASSASALIGIQFVVITLIANRRRPASAESISAFATPTVVQLASALVLSALMSIPWEAVWAVTAALSLCGALGTVYCLGVIRRARRQTYYMPERVDWIWYALLPLAAYLV
;
A
#
# COMPACT_ATOMS: atom_id res chain seq x y z
N MET A 1 -35.44 -15.26 -12.42
CA MET A 1 -35.36 -15.50 -10.96
C MET A 1 -33.99 -15.05 -10.49
N ILE A 2 -33.88 -13.79 -10.05
CA ILE A 2 -32.65 -13.27 -9.45
C ILE A 2 -32.65 -13.78 -8.00
N GLN A 3 -31.61 -14.52 -7.62
CA GLN A 3 -31.46 -15.04 -6.26
C GLN A 3 -31.54 -13.89 -5.26
N ASN A 4 -32.34 -14.06 -4.21
CA ASN A 4 -32.31 -13.17 -3.05
C ASN A 4 -30.86 -13.10 -2.54
N PRO A 5 -30.25 -11.91 -2.45
CA PRO A 5 -28.89 -11.80 -1.93
C PRO A 5 -28.87 -12.38 -0.53
N ASN A 6 -27.93 -13.31 -0.30
CA ASN A 6 -27.81 -13.99 0.99
C ASN A 6 -27.62 -12.91 2.07
N PRO A 7 -28.52 -12.76 3.06
CA PRO A 7 -28.56 -11.59 3.95
C PRO A 7 -27.29 -11.44 4.77
N TRP A 8 -26.57 -12.54 5.02
CA TRP A 8 -25.29 -12.56 5.71
C TRP A 8 -24.12 -12.03 4.88
N LEU A 9 -24.23 -12.01 3.54
CA LEU A 9 -23.19 -11.52 2.62
C LEU A 9 -23.42 -10.06 2.20
N ALA A 10 -24.66 -9.56 2.29
CA ALA A 10 -24.99 -8.19 1.88
C ALA A 10 -24.11 -7.11 2.57
N PRO A 11 -23.79 -7.21 3.87
CA PRO A 11 -22.89 -6.24 4.52
C PRO A 11 -21.44 -6.27 3.98
N TRP A 12 -21.01 -7.37 3.36
CA TRP A 12 -19.65 -7.54 2.83
C TRP A 12 -19.48 -7.02 1.39
N GLN A 13 -20.56 -6.60 0.73
CA GLN A 13 -20.53 -6.19 -0.67
C GLN A 13 -19.53 -5.05 -0.92
N ASN A 14 -19.51 -4.03 -0.06
CA ASN A 14 -18.58 -2.89 -0.20
C ASN A 14 -17.12 -3.32 -0.04
N PHE A 15 -16.83 -4.20 0.92
CA PHE A 15 -15.50 -4.76 1.09
C PHE A 15 -15.01 -5.45 -0.19
N TYR A 16 -15.81 -6.34 -0.77
CA TYR A 16 -15.43 -7.05 -1.99
C TYR A 16 -15.28 -6.12 -3.20
N LEU A 17 -16.18 -5.15 -3.35
CA LEU A 17 -16.12 -4.18 -4.44
C LEU A 17 -14.84 -3.33 -4.39
N ILE A 18 -14.50 -2.79 -3.22
CA ILE A 18 -13.29 -1.98 -3.04
C ILE A 18 -12.04 -2.82 -3.27
N LEU A 19 -12.00 -4.02 -2.69
CA LEU A 19 -10.83 -4.88 -2.75
C LEU A 19 -10.55 -5.37 -4.18
N ALA A 20 -11.58 -5.83 -4.90
CA ALA A 20 -11.42 -6.32 -6.26
C ALA A 20 -11.07 -5.20 -7.26
N SER A 21 -11.80 -4.08 -7.22
CA SER A 21 -11.57 -2.96 -8.15
C SER A 21 -10.20 -2.32 -7.95
N SER A 22 -9.80 -2.07 -6.71
CA SER A 22 -8.51 -1.46 -6.41
C SER A 22 -7.35 -2.42 -6.67
N ALA A 23 -7.48 -3.71 -6.34
CA ALA A 23 -6.44 -4.70 -6.63
C ALA A 23 -6.19 -4.85 -8.13
N SER A 24 -7.25 -4.93 -8.93
CA SER A 24 -7.12 -5.00 -10.40
C SER A 24 -6.52 -3.72 -10.98
N ALA A 25 -6.90 -2.54 -10.48
CA ALA A 25 -6.29 -1.27 -10.88
C ALA A 25 -4.78 -1.22 -10.54
N LEU A 26 -4.39 -1.68 -9.35
CA LEU A 26 -2.99 -1.75 -8.93
C LEU A 26 -2.16 -2.67 -9.82
N ILE A 27 -2.69 -3.86 -10.10
CA ILE A 27 -2.04 -4.83 -11.00
C ILE A 27 -1.91 -4.24 -12.40
N GLY A 28 -2.97 -3.60 -12.92
CA GLY A 28 -2.98 -2.96 -14.24
C GLY A 28 -1.95 -1.86 -14.36
N ILE A 29 -1.87 -0.95 -13.37
CA ILE A 29 -0.86 0.11 -13.35
C ILE A 29 0.55 -0.48 -13.26
N GLN A 30 0.77 -1.47 -12.40
CA GLN A 30 2.10 -2.05 -12.25
C GLN A 30 2.56 -2.81 -13.50
N PHE A 31 1.64 -3.48 -14.19
CA PHE A 31 1.89 -4.07 -15.51
C PHE A 31 2.32 -3.01 -16.53
N VAL A 32 1.59 -1.90 -16.62
CA VAL A 32 1.94 -0.78 -17.51
C VAL A 32 3.32 -0.21 -17.16
N VAL A 33 3.62 0.00 -15.88
CA VAL A 33 4.94 0.49 -15.44
C VAL A 33 6.07 -0.46 -15.86
N ILE A 34 5.91 -1.77 -15.64
CA ILE A 34 6.93 -2.77 -15.98
C ILE A 34 7.14 -2.84 -17.50
N THR A 35 6.06 -2.81 -18.30
CA THR A 35 6.17 -2.83 -19.76
C THR A 35 6.84 -1.57 -20.31
N LEU A 36 6.55 -0.38 -19.75
CA LEU A 36 7.23 0.86 -20.10
C LEU A 36 8.72 0.83 -19.75
N ILE A 37 9.08 0.27 -18.59
CA ILE A 37 10.48 0.10 -18.17
C ILE A 37 11.21 -0.87 -19.11
N ALA A 38 10.58 -1.99 -19.45
CA ALA A 38 11.14 -2.99 -20.37
C ALA A 38 11.40 -2.43 -21.77
N ASN A 39 10.60 -1.45 -22.22
CA ASN A 39 10.74 -0.81 -23.52
C ASN A 39 11.78 0.34 -23.55
N ARG A 40 12.50 0.61 -22.45
CA ARG A 40 13.53 1.67 -22.43
C ARG A 40 14.81 1.22 -23.13
N ARG A 41 15.41 2.13 -23.92
CA ARG A 41 16.67 1.90 -24.67
C ARG A 41 17.87 1.51 -23.79
N ARG A 42 17.84 1.86 -22.50
CA ARG A 42 18.80 1.37 -21.50
C ARG A 42 18.04 0.47 -20.53
N PRO A 43 18.46 -0.80 -20.34
CA PRO A 43 17.83 -1.68 -19.36
C PRO A 43 17.91 -1.03 -17.98
N ALA A 44 16.75 -0.86 -17.33
CA ALA A 44 16.69 -0.43 -15.95
C ALA A 44 17.32 -1.52 -15.07
N SER A 45 18.20 -1.15 -14.15
CA SER A 45 18.73 -2.12 -13.19
C SER A 45 17.60 -2.60 -12.28
N ALA A 46 17.70 -3.84 -11.81
CA ALA A 46 16.77 -4.37 -10.79
C ALA A 46 16.71 -3.44 -9.56
N GLU A 47 17.82 -2.77 -9.24
CA GLU A 47 17.91 -1.80 -8.17
C GLU A 47 17.05 -0.55 -8.45
N SER A 48 17.06 0.01 -9.66
CA SER A 48 16.21 1.16 -9.99
C SER A 48 14.72 0.82 -10.00
N ILE A 49 14.35 -0.39 -10.45
CA ILE A 49 12.97 -0.86 -10.40
C ILE A 49 12.50 -0.96 -8.94
N SER A 50 13.34 -1.52 -8.06
CA SER A 50 13.03 -1.62 -6.62
C SER A 50 12.99 -0.26 -5.91
N ALA A 51 13.77 0.72 -6.36
CA ALA A 51 13.81 2.04 -5.75
C ALA A 51 12.53 2.86 -6.01
N PHE A 52 11.91 2.71 -7.18
CA PHE A 52 10.77 3.54 -7.59
C PHE A 52 9.41 2.82 -7.59
N ALA A 53 9.38 1.52 -7.92
CA ALA A 53 8.12 0.77 -7.95
C ALA A 53 7.69 0.35 -6.54
N THR A 54 8.64 -0.04 -5.68
CA THR A 54 8.32 -0.62 -4.37
C THR A 54 7.66 0.36 -3.40
N PRO A 55 8.07 1.65 -3.29
CA PRO A 55 7.40 2.61 -2.41
C PRO A 55 5.95 2.84 -2.84
N THR A 56 5.73 3.13 -4.13
CA THR A 56 4.43 3.45 -4.70
C THR A 56 3.42 2.31 -4.51
N VAL A 57 3.81 1.07 -4.80
CA VAL A 57 2.96 -0.10 -4.60
C VAL A 57 2.57 -0.26 -3.14
N VAL A 58 3.51 -0.01 -2.22
CA VAL A 58 3.25 -0.18 -0.79
C VAL A 58 2.34 0.91 -0.24
N GLN A 59 2.52 2.18 -0.64
CA GLN A 59 1.61 3.26 -0.24
C GLN A 59 0.18 3.06 -0.78
N LEU A 60 0.04 2.57 -2.00
CA LEU A 60 -1.29 2.30 -2.56
C LEU A 60 -1.91 1.05 -1.91
N ALA A 61 -1.12 0.01 -1.66
CA ALA A 61 -1.59 -1.18 -0.96
C ALA A 61 -2.00 -0.87 0.48
N SER A 62 -1.28 -0.01 1.19
CA SER A 62 -1.66 0.39 2.56
C SER A 62 -2.96 1.18 2.57
N ALA A 63 -3.15 2.12 1.63
CA ALA A 63 -4.40 2.86 1.49
C ALA A 63 -5.58 1.92 1.17
N LEU A 64 -5.35 0.92 0.31
CA LEU A 64 -6.34 -0.12 0.01
C LEU A 64 -6.68 -0.95 1.25
N VAL A 65 -5.69 -1.41 2.01
CA VAL A 65 -5.92 -2.20 3.23
C VAL A 65 -6.73 -1.40 4.25
N LEU A 66 -6.40 -0.12 4.46
CA LEU A 66 -7.17 0.74 5.36
C LEU A 66 -8.62 0.92 4.89
N SER A 67 -8.82 1.17 3.60
CA SER A 67 -10.16 1.32 3.00
C SER A 67 -10.98 0.03 3.10
N ALA A 68 -10.33 -1.12 2.91
CA ALA A 68 -10.93 -2.43 3.06
C ALA A 68 -11.30 -2.71 4.53
N LEU A 69 -10.39 -2.47 5.48
CA LEU A 69 -10.64 -2.63 6.91
C LEU A 69 -11.85 -1.78 7.37
N MET A 70 -11.99 -0.56 6.88
CA MET A 70 -13.14 0.30 7.18
C MET A 70 -14.46 -0.19 6.56
N SER A 71 -14.40 -1.02 5.52
CA SER A 71 -15.58 -1.57 4.84
C SER A 71 -16.04 -2.92 5.38
N ILE A 72 -15.30 -3.50 6.33
CA ILE A 72 -15.69 -4.75 7.00
C ILE A 72 -16.85 -4.43 7.97
N PRO A 73 -17.92 -5.24 7.98
CA PRO A 73 -19.03 -5.11 8.92
C PRO A 73 -18.62 -5.63 10.30
N TRP A 74 -17.88 -4.82 11.06
CA TRP A 74 -17.39 -5.21 12.38
C TRP A 74 -18.53 -5.23 13.42
N GLU A 75 -18.69 -6.38 14.09
CA GLU A 75 -19.65 -6.52 15.20
C GLU A 75 -19.13 -5.89 16.51
N ALA A 76 -17.82 -5.68 16.64
CA ALA A 76 -17.19 -5.18 17.86
C ALA A 76 -16.09 -4.15 17.57
N VAL A 77 -16.13 -3.02 18.29
CA VAL A 77 -15.19 -1.89 18.12
C VAL A 77 -13.74 -2.30 18.39
N TRP A 78 -13.50 -3.17 19.38
CA TRP A 78 -12.16 -3.63 19.73
C TRP A 78 -11.49 -4.40 18.59
N ALA A 79 -12.26 -5.11 17.76
CA ALA A 79 -11.73 -5.88 16.63
C ALA A 79 -11.20 -4.94 15.54
N VAL A 80 -11.88 -3.82 15.31
CA VAL A 80 -11.44 -2.77 14.37
C VAL A 80 -10.15 -2.13 14.87
N THR A 81 -10.12 -1.74 16.16
CA THR A 81 -8.95 -1.11 16.76
C THR A 81 -7.74 -2.05 16.75
N ALA A 82 -7.94 -3.34 17.05
CA ALA A 82 -6.87 -4.34 16.97
C ALA A 82 -6.35 -4.50 15.54
N ALA A 83 -7.24 -4.63 14.55
CA ALA A 83 -6.86 -4.77 13.14
C ALA A 83 -6.11 -3.53 12.61
N LEU A 84 -6.61 -2.33 12.93
CA LEU A 84 -5.94 -1.06 12.58
C LEU A 84 -4.57 -0.94 13.25
N SER A 85 -4.47 -1.25 14.55
CA SER A 85 -3.21 -1.17 15.28
C SER A 85 -2.15 -2.14 14.74
N LEU A 86 -2.56 -3.35 14.33
CA LEU A 86 -1.68 -4.32 13.70
C LEU A 86 -1.23 -3.83 12.31
N CYS A 87 -2.16 -3.27 11.53
CA CYS A 87 -1.85 -2.73 10.21
C CYS A 87 -0.91 -1.52 10.28
N GLY A 88 -1.13 -0.61 11.24
CA GLY A 88 -0.24 0.52 11.53
C GLY A 88 1.13 0.06 12.00
N ALA A 89 1.20 -0.96 12.87
CA ALA A 89 2.48 -1.54 13.30
C ALA A 89 3.27 -2.15 12.15
N LEU A 90 2.62 -2.95 11.28
CA LEU A 90 3.25 -3.54 10.10
C LEU A 90 3.72 -2.46 9.10
N GLY A 91 2.90 -1.44 8.85
CA GLY A 91 3.25 -0.30 8.00
C GLY A 91 4.43 0.49 8.55
N THR A 92 4.46 0.72 9.86
CA THR A 92 5.56 1.39 10.56
C THR A 92 6.86 0.59 10.45
N VAL A 93 6.82 -0.73 10.66
CA VAL A 93 7.99 -1.61 10.51
C VAL A 93 8.52 -1.57 9.07
N TYR A 94 7.63 -1.59 8.08
CA TYR A 94 8.01 -1.49 6.67
C TYR A 94 8.67 -0.13 6.36
N CYS A 95 8.08 0.99 6.79
CA CYS A 95 8.66 2.32 6.64
C CYS A 95 10.04 2.43 7.28
N LEU A 96 10.22 1.89 8.49
CA LEU A 96 11.52 1.85 9.17
C LEU A 96 12.55 1.02 8.37
N GLY A 97 12.12 -0.06 7.73
CA GLY A 97 12.94 -0.86 6.82
C GLY A 97 13.39 -0.08 5.58
N VAL A 98 12.47 0.64 4.94
CA VAL A 98 12.76 1.51 3.78
C VAL A 98 13.71 2.64 4.17
N ILE A 99 13.49 3.30 5.31
CA ILE A 99 14.36 4.36 5.83
C ILE A 99 15.76 3.83 6.14
N ARG A 100 15.85 2.64 6.75
CA ARG A 100 17.15 1.97 6.99
C ARG A 100 17.87 1.65 5.69
N ARG A 101 17.15 1.23 4.65
CA ARG A 101 17.72 0.90 3.34
C ARG A 101 18.16 2.16 2.58
N ALA A 102 17.36 3.22 2.63
CA ALA A 102 17.70 4.54 2.08
C ALA A 102 18.93 5.15 2.77
N ARG A 103 19.05 5.01 4.10
CA ARG A 103 20.24 5.44 4.86
C ARG A 103 21.52 4.67 4.54
N ARG A 104 21.41 3.45 4.02
CA ARG A 104 22.56 2.63 3.63
C ARG A 104 23.01 2.85 2.18
N GLN A 105 22.23 3.56 1.36
CA GLN A 105 22.67 3.96 0.03
C GLN A 105 23.63 5.15 0.11
N THR A 106 24.89 4.90 -0.24
CA THR A 106 26.00 5.86 -0.21
C THR A 106 26.16 6.67 -1.51
N TYR A 107 25.35 6.38 -2.54
CA TYR A 107 25.52 6.98 -3.88
C TYR A 107 24.72 8.27 -4.10
N TYR A 108 23.75 8.59 -3.22
CA TYR A 108 22.93 9.80 -3.32
C TYR A 108 22.87 10.47 -1.94
N MET A 109 23.31 11.73 -1.83
CA MET A 109 23.16 12.50 -0.59
C MET A 109 21.68 12.87 -0.42
N PRO A 110 20.95 12.30 0.56
CA PRO A 110 19.55 12.63 0.74
C PRO A 110 19.44 14.06 1.27
N GLU A 111 18.82 14.96 0.52
CA GLU A 111 18.55 16.31 1.01
C GLU A 111 17.49 16.27 2.12
N ARG A 112 17.53 17.24 3.04
CA ARG A 112 16.66 17.28 4.23
C ARG A 112 15.16 17.28 3.91
N VAL A 113 14.78 17.67 2.70
CA VAL A 113 13.39 17.68 2.22
C VAL A 113 12.88 16.27 1.93
N ASP A 114 13.72 15.37 1.41
CA ASP A 114 13.34 13.98 1.15
C ASP A 114 13.02 13.23 2.45
N TRP A 115 13.70 13.58 3.55
CA TRP A 115 13.42 13.03 4.87
C TRP A 115 12.03 13.41 5.40
N ILE A 116 11.58 14.63 5.14
CA ILE A 116 10.27 15.10 5.60
C ILE A 116 9.16 14.42 4.78
N TRP A 117 9.32 14.35 3.45
CA TRP A 117 8.29 13.81 2.56
C TRP A 117 8.22 12.29 2.50
N TYR A 118 9.37 11.60 2.53
CA TYR A 118 9.40 10.14 2.35
C TYR A 118 9.57 9.35 3.65
N ALA A 119 9.96 10.00 4.76
CA ALA A 119 10.10 9.33 6.06
C ALA A 119 9.11 9.86 7.10
N LEU A 120 9.01 11.17 7.31
CA LEU A 120 8.19 11.73 8.39
C LEU A 120 6.69 11.62 8.10
N LEU A 121 6.27 11.98 6.89
CA LEU A 121 4.87 11.96 6.45
C LEU A 121 4.22 10.56 6.50
N PRO A 122 4.82 9.50 5.92
CA PRO A 122 4.22 8.18 6.03
C PRO A 122 4.24 7.65 7.46
N LEU A 123 5.28 7.94 8.27
CA LEU A 123 5.35 7.49 9.66
C LEU A 123 4.27 8.15 10.53
N ALA A 124 4.00 9.44 10.31
CA ALA A 124 2.89 10.13 10.94
C ALA A 124 1.52 9.56 10.50
N ALA A 125 1.37 9.18 9.23
CA ALA A 125 0.16 8.55 8.72
C ALA A 125 -0.07 7.12 9.23
N TYR A 126 0.98 6.37 9.58
CA TYR A 126 0.88 5.02 10.16
C TYR A 126 0.75 5.00 11.69
N LEU A 127 1.05 6.10 12.37
CA LEU A 127 0.95 6.23 13.84
C LEU A 127 -0.47 6.52 14.34
N VAL A 128 -1.38 6.90 13.44
CA VAL A 128 -2.82 7.17 13.69
C VAL A 128 -3.64 5.96 13.26
#